data_AF-A0A392PEZ7-F1
#
_entry.id   AF-A0A392PEZ7-F1
#
_cell.length_a   1.000
_cell.length_b   1.000
_cell.length_c   1.000
_cell.angle_alpha   90.00
_cell.angle_beta   90.00
_cell.angle_gamma   90.00
#
_symmetry.space_group_name_H-M   'P 1'
#
loop_
_entity.id
_entity.type
_entity.pdbx_description
1 polymer ?
#
loop_
_entity_poly.entity_id
_entity_poly.type
_entity_poly.pdbx_seq_one_letter_code
_entity_poly.pdbx_strand_id
1 'polypeptide(L)'
;MARPTVDDFQFRTLSFAEGGSLVKPFSVDEVKAAVWDCDSYKSSGLDGINFGFLKEFWVEMKDDIMRFITEFHMNGKLSKGINSTFIALIPKVESSQKLNDFRPISLVGRLYKILAKVLANRLRLVVGSVIYEAQTAFVKDRQILDGI
;
A
#
# COMPACT_ATOMS: atom_id res chain seq x y z
N MET A 1 21.80 -1.74 -29.32
CA MET A 1 22.20 -2.41 -28.05
C MET A 1 21.18 -3.47 -27.73
N ALA A 2 21.61 -4.73 -27.51
CA ALA A 2 20.72 -5.79 -27.05
C ALA A 2 20.30 -5.52 -25.60
N ARG A 3 19.04 -5.82 -25.26
CA ARG A 3 18.56 -5.72 -23.88
C ARG A 3 19.29 -6.76 -23.03
N PRO A 4 19.90 -6.40 -21.89
CA PRO A 4 20.51 -7.38 -21.01
C PRO A 4 19.46 -8.43 -20.61
N THR A 5 19.77 -9.71 -20.79
CA THR A 5 18.94 -10.80 -20.26
C THR A 5 19.41 -11.13 -18.84
N VAL A 6 18.50 -11.69 -18.04
CA VAL A 6 18.69 -11.88 -16.59
C VAL A 6 18.87 -13.37 -16.27
N ASP A 7 19.25 -14.16 -17.28
CA ASP A 7 19.19 -15.62 -17.27
C ASP A 7 20.19 -16.24 -16.28
N ASP A 8 21.27 -15.52 -15.93
CA ASP A 8 22.31 -15.97 -15.00
C ASP A 8 22.04 -15.59 -13.53
N PHE A 9 20.93 -14.91 -13.23
CA PHE A 9 20.60 -14.51 -11.85
C PHE A 9 19.75 -15.57 -11.15
N GLN A 10 20.30 -16.19 -10.10
CA GLN A 10 19.49 -16.92 -9.12
C GLN A 10 18.77 -15.93 -8.20
N PHE A 11 17.46 -15.78 -8.40
CA PHE A 11 16.62 -15.02 -7.50
C PHE A 11 16.29 -15.83 -6.25
N ARG A 12 16.36 -15.19 -5.09
CA ARG A 12 15.83 -15.77 -3.85
C ARG A 12 14.32 -15.88 -3.99
N THR A 13 13.78 -17.04 -3.63
CA THR A 13 12.35 -17.34 -3.71
C THR A 13 11.78 -17.59 -2.33
N LEU A 14 10.47 -17.36 -2.18
CA LEU A 14 9.77 -17.66 -0.95
C LEU A 14 9.62 -19.17 -0.78
N SER A 15 9.73 -19.63 0.46
CA SER A 15 9.28 -20.97 0.81
C SER A 15 7.77 -21.11 0.61
N PHE A 16 7.29 -22.35 0.47
CA PHE A 16 5.87 -22.63 0.38
C PHE A 16 5.08 -22.10 1.58
N ALA A 17 5.66 -22.17 2.78
CA ALA A 17 5.05 -21.66 4.01
C ALA A 17 4.92 -20.13 4.01
N GLU A 18 5.97 -19.42 3.59
CA GLU A 18 5.94 -17.95 3.44
C GLU A 18 4.91 -17.54 2.40
N GLY A 19 4.92 -18.16 1.21
CA GLY A 19 3.94 -17.89 0.15
C GLY A 19 2.51 -18.14 0.62
N GLY A 20 2.26 -19.27 1.30
CA GLY A 20 0.97 -19.61 1.87
C GLY A 20 0.49 -18.61 2.92
N SER A 21 1.41 -18.01 3.70
CA SER A 21 1.06 -17.00 4.71
C SER A 21 0.52 -15.70 4.10
N LEU A 22 1.01 -15.31 2.92
CA LEU A 22 0.62 -14.05 2.26
C LEU A 22 -0.82 -14.07 1.73
N VAL A 23 -1.35 -15.26 1.44
CA VAL A 23 -2.66 -15.45 0.78
C VAL A 23 -3.76 -15.93 1.73
N LYS A 24 -3.50 -16.02 3.03
CA LYS A 24 -4.51 -16.39 4.03
C LYS A 24 -5.71 -15.42 4.03
N PRO A 25 -6.91 -15.86 4.42
CA PRO A 25 -8.01 -14.93 4.67
C PRO A 25 -7.60 -13.81 5.63
N PHE A 26 -8.11 -12.60 5.41
CA PHE A 26 -7.81 -11.45 6.26
C PHE A 26 -8.58 -11.54 7.59
N SER A 27 -7.93 -11.21 8.70
CA SER A 27 -8.60 -11.15 10.01
C SER A 27 -9.04 -9.72 10.35
N VAL A 28 -10.05 -9.60 11.21
CA VAL A 28 -10.51 -8.30 11.73
C VAL A 28 -9.36 -7.56 12.42
N ASP A 29 -8.56 -8.27 13.21
CA ASP A 29 -7.43 -7.68 13.95
C ASP A 29 -6.33 -7.17 13.01
N GLU A 30 -6.04 -7.91 11.94
CA GLU A 30 -5.07 -7.49 10.92
C GLU A 30 -5.53 -6.20 10.21
N VAL A 31 -6.80 -6.15 9.83
CA VAL A 31 -7.39 -4.98 9.17
C VAL A 31 -7.46 -3.80 10.13
N LYS A 32 -7.85 -4.03 11.39
CA LYS A 32 -7.89 -3.00 12.44
C LYS A 32 -6.49 -2.43 12.69
N ALA A 33 -5.48 -3.29 12.80
CA ALA A 33 -4.10 -2.85 12.95
C ALA A 33 -3.67 -1.94 11.79
N ALA A 34 -4.02 -2.28 10.54
CA ALA A 34 -3.74 -1.44 9.38
C ALA A 34 -4.44 -0.07 9.44
N VAL A 35 -5.68 -0.01 9.93
CA VAL A 35 -6.41 1.25 10.16
C VAL A 35 -5.74 2.10 11.25
N TRP A 36 -5.33 1.48 12.36
CA TRP A 36 -4.71 2.19 13.48
C TRP A 36 -3.31 2.73 13.16
N ASP A 37 -2.55 2.02 12.35
CA ASP A 37 -1.23 2.43 11.86
C ASP A 37 -1.28 3.63 10.88
N CYS A 38 -2.47 3.99 10.39
CA CYS A 38 -2.64 5.17 9.55
C CYS A 38 -2.94 6.43 10.37
N ASP A 39 -2.29 7.56 10.05
CA ASP A 39 -2.59 8.86 10.66
C ASP A 39 -4.04 9.30 10.42
N SER A 40 -4.71 9.72 11.51
CA SER A 40 -6.15 10.01 11.53
C SER A 40 -6.54 11.17 10.59
N TYR A 41 -5.73 12.23 10.54
CA TYR A 41 -6.08 13.50 9.90
C TYR A 41 -5.39 13.76 8.56
N LYS A 42 -4.89 12.71 7.89
CA LYS A 42 -4.40 12.85 6.51
C LYS A 42 -5.53 13.24 5.55
N SER A 43 -5.19 13.92 4.45
CA SER A 43 -6.13 14.34 3.41
C SER A 43 -7.09 13.22 2.98
N SER A 44 -8.39 13.51 3.01
CA SER A 44 -9.46 12.62 2.56
C SER A 44 -9.40 12.38 1.05
N GLY A 45 -10.03 11.29 0.60
CA GLY A 45 -10.32 11.11 -0.82
C GLY A 45 -11.52 11.96 -1.24
N LEU A 46 -12.05 11.69 -2.43
CA LEU A 46 -13.30 12.28 -2.93
C LEU A 46 -14.51 11.97 -2.03
N ASP A 47 -14.41 10.91 -1.22
CA ASP A 47 -15.42 10.49 -0.26
C ASP A 47 -15.51 11.38 0.99
N GLY A 48 -14.54 12.27 1.22
CA GLY A 48 -14.48 13.09 2.44
C GLY A 48 -14.12 12.31 3.70
N ILE A 49 -13.89 10.99 3.61
CA ILE A 49 -13.65 10.13 4.76
C ILE A 49 -12.15 10.13 5.10
N ASN A 50 -11.84 10.39 6.37
CA ASN A 50 -10.48 10.28 6.91
C ASN A 50 -10.35 9.07 7.85
N PHE A 51 -9.12 8.74 8.24
CA PHE A 51 -8.90 7.60 9.14
C PHE A 51 -9.38 7.87 10.57
N GLY A 52 -9.48 9.13 10.99
CA GLY A 52 -10.10 9.51 12.25
C GLY A 52 -11.56 9.04 12.32
N PHE A 53 -12.34 9.34 11.29
CA PHE A 53 -13.72 8.86 11.16
C PHE A 53 -13.81 7.33 11.24
N LEU A 54 -12.97 6.61 10.50
CA LEU A 54 -12.97 5.14 10.52
C LEU A 54 -12.58 4.55 11.88
N LYS A 55 -11.71 5.23 12.64
CA LYS A 55 -11.31 4.80 13.99
C LYS A 55 -12.41 5.07 15.00
N GLU A 56 -13.08 6.22 14.89
CA GLU A 56 -14.18 6.64 15.74
C GLU A 56 -15.40 5.73 15.57
N PHE A 57 -15.80 5.46 14.32
CA PHE A 57 -16.96 4.64 13.98
C PHE A 57 -16.58 3.20 13.61
N TRP A 58 -15.49 2.68 14.17
CA TRP A 58 -15.00 1.34 13.82
C TRP A 58 -16.02 0.24 14.12
N VAL A 59 -16.76 0.36 15.23
CA VAL A 59 -17.72 -0.67 15.66
C VAL A 59 -18.85 -0.83 14.64
N GLU A 60 -19.27 0.29 14.06
CA GLU A 60 -20.34 0.42 13.08
C GLU A 60 -19.86 0.02 11.68
N MET A 61 -18.62 0.38 11.32
CA MET A 61 -18.11 0.21 9.95
C MET A 61 -17.32 -1.07 9.70
N LYS A 62 -16.84 -1.75 10.75
CA LYS A 62 -15.94 -2.92 10.61
C LYS A 62 -16.52 -4.01 9.71
N ASP A 63 -17.83 -4.27 9.77
CA ASP A 63 -18.45 -5.37 9.05
C ASP A 63 -18.52 -5.05 7.54
N ASP A 64 -18.79 -3.80 7.18
CA ASP A 64 -18.75 -3.32 5.80
C ASP A 64 -17.32 -3.35 5.22
N ILE A 65 -16.34 -2.91 6.01
CA ILE A 65 -14.93 -2.94 5.62
C ILE A 65 -14.47 -4.39 5.41
N MET A 66 -14.83 -5.29 6.33
CA MET A 66 -14.48 -6.70 6.24
C MET A 66 -15.17 -7.40 5.08
N ARG A 67 -16.42 -7.06 4.79
CA ARG A 67 -17.13 -7.53 3.59
C ARG A 67 -16.38 -7.14 2.32
N PHE A 68 -15.99 -5.88 2.18
CA PHE A 68 -15.19 -5.41 1.04
C PHE A 68 -13.87 -6.18 0.89
N ILE A 69 -13.12 -6.35 1.98
CA ILE A 69 -11.82 -7.04 1.97
C ILE A 69 -11.97 -8.54 1.67
N THR A 70 -13.03 -9.16 2.18
CA THR A 70 -13.32 -10.58 1.93
C THR A 70 -13.74 -10.82 0.48
N GLU A 71 -14.58 -9.95 -0.09
CA GLU A 71 -14.93 -10.00 -1.51
C GLU A 71 -13.71 -9.87 -2.42
N PHE A 72 -12.77 -8.98 -2.08
CA PHE A 72 -11.49 -8.89 -2.79
C PHE A 72 -10.69 -10.20 -2.68
N HIS A 73 -10.59 -10.80 -1.49
CA HIS A 73 -9.86 -12.05 -1.26
C HIS A 73 -10.43 -13.20 -2.11
N MET A 74 -11.76 -13.34 -2.13
CA MET A 74 -12.43 -14.45 -2.83
C MET A 74 -12.37 -14.30 -4.36
N ASN A 75 -12.47 -13.07 -4.87
CA ASN A 75 -12.63 -12.84 -6.31
C ASN A 75 -11.37 -12.31 -7.01
N GLY A 76 -10.37 -11.84 -6.26
CA GLY A 76 -9.19 -11.17 -6.80
C GLY A 76 -9.53 -9.86 -7.55
N LYS A 77 -10.70 -9.27 -7.30
CA LYS A 77 -11.23 -8.12 -8.03
C LYS A 77 -11.52 -6.96 -7.10
N LEU A 78 -11.20 -5.76 -7.56
CA LEU A 78 -11.59 -4.51 -6.92
C LEU A 78 -12.95 -4.06 -7.44
N SER A 79 -13.84 -3.64 -6.53
CA SER A 79 -15.12 -3.04 -6.91
C SER A 79 -14.90 -1.81 -7.78
N LYS A 80 -15.75 -1.63 -8.80
CA LYS A 80 -15.63 -0.52 -9.74
C LYS A 80 -15.63 0.83 -9.00
N GLY A 81 -14.66 1.69 -9.31
CA GLY A 81 -14.54 3.03 -8.72
C GLY A 81 -13.74 3.09 -7.42
N ILE A 82 -13.39 1.96 -6.79
CA ILE A 82 -12.62 1.98 -5.53
C ILE A 82 -11.20 2.51 -5.70
N ASN A 83 -10.63 2.33 -6.90
CA ASN A 83 -9.31 2.83 -7.28
C ASN A 83 -9.39 4.17 -8.05
N SER A 84 -10.57 4.78 -8.16
CA SER A 84 -10.70 6.13 -8.69
C SER A 84 -9.95 7.09 -7.78
N THR A 85 -9.10 7.91 -8.37
CA THR A 85 -8.26 8.87 -7.66
C THR A 85 -8.51 10.27 -8.16
N PHE A 86 -8.56 11.22 -7.24
CA PHE A 86 -8.38 12.62 -7.58
C PHE A 86 -6.88 12.93 -7.65
N ILE A 87 -6.43 13.72 -8.63
CA ILE A 87 -5.04 14.14 -8.74
C ILE A 87 -4.95 15.60 -8.31
N ALA A 88 -4.29 15.85 -7.19
CA ALA A 88 -3.93 17.18 -6.74
C ALA A 88 -2.50 17.53 -7.19
N LEU A 89 -2.28 18.72 -7.72
CA LEU A 89 -0.95 19.20 -8.11
C LEU A 89 -0.37 20.07 -7.00
N ILE A 90 0.72 19.61 -6.36
CA ILE A 90 1.42 20.39 -5.33
C ILE A 90 2.64 21.08 -5.95
N PRO A 91 2.76 22.42 -5.84
CA PRO A 91 3.95 23.15 -6.26
C PRO A 91 5.23 22.61 -5.60
N LYS A 92 6.31 22.42 -6.38
CA LYS A 92 7.66 22.10 -5.87
C LYS A 92 8.49 23.36 -5.65
N VAL A 93 8.19 24.43 -6.37
CA VAL A 93 8.94 25.70 -6.38
C VAL A 93 8.00 26.89 -6.30
N GLU A 94 8.49 28.01 -5.78
CA GLU A 94 7.76 29.27 -5.82
C GLU A 94 7.49 29.69 -7.27
N SER A 95 6.31 30.24 -7.53
CA SER A 95 5.89 30.68 -8.89
C SER A 95 6.02 29.58 -9.96
N SER A 96 5.40 28.42 -9.72
CA SER A 96 5.38 27.29 -10.66
C SER A 96 4.75 27.68 -12.01
N GLN A 97 5.46 27.44 -13.12
CA GLN A 97 5.04 27.84 -14.48
C GLN A 97 4.85 26.65 -15.43
N LYS A 98 5.53 25.52 -15.16
CA LYS A 98 5.54 24.32 -16.01
C LYS A 98 4.97 23.12 -15.26
N LEU A 99 4.43 22.14 -15.98
CA LEU A 99 3.90 20.90 -15.35
C LEU A 99 4.93 20.16 -14.50
N ASN A 100 6.21 20.18 -14.89
CA ASN A 100 7.30 19.55 -14.13
C ASN A 100 7.56 20.21 -12.77
N ASP A 101 7.11 21.46 -12.58
CA ASP A 101 7.21 22.21 -11.34
C ASP A 101 6.21 21.71 -10.29
N PHE A 102 5.27 20.84 -10.68
CA PHE A 102 4.29 20.26 -9.78
C PHE A 102 4.63 18.80 -9.46
N ARG A 103 4.28 18.37 -8.25
CA ARG A 103 4.24 16.97 -7.84
C ARG A 103 2.78 16.52 -7.84
N PRO A 104 2.37 15.59 -8.71
CA PRO A 104 1.03 15.03 -8.64
C PRO A 104 0.90 14.15 -7.39
N ILE A 105 -0.22 14.29 -6.69
CA ILE A 105 -0.61 13.44 -5.57
C ILE A 105 -1.97 12.81 -5.87
N SER A 106 -2.00 11.48 -5.79
CA SER A 106 -3.22 10.68 -5.93
C SER A 106 -3.97 10.57 -4.60
N LEU A 107 -5.12 11.24 -4.51
CA LEU A 107 -6.07 11.10 -3.41
C LEU A 107 -7.03 9.94 -3.69
N VAL A 108 -6.59 8.74 -3.30
CA VAL A 108 -7.38 7.50 -3.39
C VAL A 108 -8.26 7.33 -2.14
N GLY A 109 -9.44 6.72 -2.32
CA GLY A 109 -10.40 6.39 -1.26
C GLY A 109 -9.81 5.48 -0.17
N ARG A 110 -10.42 5.51 1.01
CA ARG A 110 -9.83 4.87 2.21
C ARG A 110 -9.87 3.35 2.19
N LEU A 111 -10.93 2.74 1.67
CA LEU A 111 -11.04 1.28 1.56
C LEU A 111 -9.90 0.68 0.74
N TYR A 112 -9.53 1.33 -0.38
CA TYR A 112 -8.36 0.94 -1.17
C TYR A 112 -7.06 1.08 -0.36
N LYS A 113 -6.89 2.19 0.37
CA LYS A 113 -5.69 2.40 1.21
C LYS A 113 -5.58 1.37 2.34
N ILE A 114 -6.70 0.96 2.95
CA ILE A 114 -6.71 -0.11 3.95
C ILE A 114 -6.25 -1.41 3.32
N LEU A 115 -6.85 -1.82 2.20
CA LEU A 115 -6.46 -3.05 1.51
C LEU A 115 -4.98 -3.04 1.11
N ALA A 116 -4.51 -1.94 0.51
CA ALA A 116 -3.10 -1.78 0.14
C ALA A 116 -2.17 -1.86 1.36
N LYS A 117 -2.57 -1.26 2.49
CA LYS A 117 -1.80 -1.28 3.74
C LYS A 117 -1.72 -2.69 4.34
N VAL A 118 -2.84 -3.43 4.35
CA VAL A 118 -2.86 -4.83 4.81
C VAL A 118 -1.93 -5.69 3.96
N LEU A 119 -2.03 -5.59 2.63
CA LEU A 119 -1.15 -6.31 1.71
C LEU A 119 0.33 -5.93 1.89
N ALA A 120 0.63 -4.64 2.04
CA ALA A 120 1.99 -4.17 2.30
C ALA A 120 2.54 -4.69 3.64
N ASN A 121 1.71 -4.74 4.68
CA ASN A 121 2.10 -5.29 5.98
C ASN A 121 2.45 -6.79 5.89
N ARG A 122 1.74 -7.57 5.07
CA ARG A 122 2.08 -8.97 4.78
C ARG A 122 3.39 -9.09 4.01
N LEU A 123 3.53 -8.33 2.92
CA LEU A 123 4.74 -8.34 2.09
C LEU A 123 5.98 -7.96 2.91
N ARG A 124 5.86 -7.01 3.84
CA ARG A 124 6.96 -6.58 4.72
C ARG A 124 7.58 -7.72 5.51
N LEU A 125 6.83 -8.79 5.81
CA LEU A 125 7.34 -9.94 6.56
C LEU A 125 8.34 -10.79 5.76
N VAL A 126 8.28 -10.73 4.43
CA VAL A 126 9.05 -11.61 3.54
C VAL A 126 9.93 -10.86 2.55
N VAL A 127 9.65 -9.57 2.29
CA VAL A 127 10.37 -8.81 1.25
C VAL A 127 11.88 -8.78 1.52
N GLY A 128 12.31 -8.74 2.78
CA GLY A 128 13.72 -8.76 3.17
C GLY A 128 14.46 -10.05 2.82
N SER A 129 13.76 -11.20 2.72
CA SER A 129 14.39 -12.48 2.35
C SER A 129 14.58 -12.63 0.84
N VAL A 130 13.74 -11.97 0.03
CA VAL A 130 13.76 -12.09 -1.44
C VAL A 130 14.55 -11.02 -2.16
N ILE A 131 14.68 -9.82 -1.58
CA ILE A 131 15.42 -8.72 -2.21
C ILE A 131 16.92 -8.82 -1.95
N TYR A 132 17.72 -8.35 -2.91
CA TYR A 132 19.16 -8.28 -2.77
C TYR A 132 19.59 -7.14 -1.83
N GLU A 133 20.78 -7.23 -1.25
CA GLU A 133 21.29 -6.25 -0.27
C GLU A 133 21.44 -4.84 -0.84
N ALA A 134 21.75 -4.72 -2.14
CA ALA A 134 21.84 -3.44 -2.84
C ALA A 134 20.51 -2.65 -2.89
N GLN A 135 19.36 -3.28 -2.60
CA GLN A 135 18.07 -2.58 -2.56
C GLN A 135 17.83 -1.96 -1.18
N THR A 136 18.24 -0.72 -0.96
CA THR A 136 18.26 -0.12 0.38
C THR A 136 17.02 0.71 0.72
N ALA A 137 16.32 1.22 -0.30
CA ALA A 137 15.15 2.06 -0.10
C ALA A 137 13.86 1.26 0.20
N PHE A 138 13.04 1.77 1.13
CA PHE A 138 11.72 1.25 1.50
C PHE A 138 11.70 -0.18 2.04
N VAL A 139 12.82 -0.64 2.59
CA VAL A 139 12.95 -1.94 3.26
C VAL A 139 13.07 -1.68 4.75
N LYS A 140 12.36 -2.49 5.55
CA LYS A 140 12.47 -2.40 7.01
C LYS A 140 13.94 -2.64 7.41
N ASP A 141 14.42 -1.85 8.37
CA ASP A 141 15.76 -1.97 8.95
C ASP A 141 16.92 -1.66 7.96
N ARG A 142 16.63 -1.04 6.80
CA ARG A 142 17.63 -0.44 5.89
C ARG A 142 17.50 1.09 5.88
N GLN A 143 18.63 1.77 5.84
CA GLN A 143 18.73 3.22 5.88
C GLN A 143 19.17 3.79 4.54
N ILE A 144 18.88 5.08 4.31
CA ILE A 144 19.30 5.77 3.08
C ILE A 144 20.82 5.78 2.90
N LEU A 145 21.57 5.75 4.01
CA LEU A 145 23.03 5.72 4.01
C LEU A 145 23.60 4.39 3.52
N ASP A 146 22.83 3.30 3.58
CA ASP A 146 23.27 1.98 3.12
C ASP A 146 23.39 1.91 1.58
N GLY A 147 22.76 2.86 0.87
CA GLY A 147 22.73 2.92 -0.60
C GLY A 147 23.71 3.90 -1.24
N ILE A 148 24.67 4.42 -0.47
CA ILE A 148 25.70 5.37 -0.92
C ILE A 148 26.98 4.62 -1.28
#